data_AF-A0A2E7UWX7-F1
#
_entry.id   AF-A0A2E7UWX7-F1
#
_cell.length_a   1.000
_cell.length_b   1.000
_cell.length_c   1.000
_cell.angle_alpha   90.00
_cell.angle_beta   90.00
_cell.angle_gamma   90.00
#
_symmetry.space_group_name_H-M   'P 1'
#
loop_
_entity.id
_entity.type
_entity.pdbx_description
1 polymer ?
#
loop_
_entity_poly.entity_id
_entity_poly.type
_entity_poly.pdbx_seq_one_letter_code
_entity_poly.pdbx_strand_id
1 'polypeptide(L)'
;MFGDRTWRLPWRSLDFGRLVAAAQNVASGFAGVTVEVEDEGEGTHTCFFTIPVPDEDIEDDIGPFATCELSVYDLDGGTILLTLESDAGHNSWLDEDADQVAEALAEVLGGRSVELG
;
A
#
# COMPACT_ATOMS: atom_id res chain seq x y z
N MET A 1 -9.70 -7.21 -10.55
CA MET A 1 -8.34 -7.38 -11.11
C MET A 1 -7.45 -7.06 -9.93
N PHE A 2 -6.59 -7.98 -9.48
CA PHE A 2 -5.66 -7.67 -8.39
C PHE A 2 -4.60 -6.71 -8.91
N GLY A 3 -4.15 -5.75 -8.09
CA GLY A 3 -3.13 -4.76 -8.47
C GLY A 3 -1.78 -5.36 -8.87
N ASP A 4 -0.87 -4.52 -9.38
CA ASP A 4 0.38 -4.93 -10.05
C ASP A 4 1.30 -5.82 -9.21
N ARG A 5 1.22 -5.70 -7.89
CA ARG A 5 1.92 -6.57 -6.96
C ARG A 5 1.00 -7.04 -5.86
N THR A 6 1.11 -8.33 -5.52
CA THR A 6 0.27 -8.98 -4.51
C THR A 6 1.10 -9.81 -3.54
N TRP A 7 0.77 -9.73 -2.26
CA TRP A 7 1.36 -10.54 -1.20
C TRP A 7 0.27 -11.26 -0.40
N ARG A 8 0.49 -12.53 -0.09
CA ARG A 8 -0.34 -13.28 0.85
C ARG A 8 0.15 -13.03 2.28
N LEU A 9 -0.72 -12.51 3.14
CA LEU A 9 -0.43 -12.31 4.55
C LEU A 9 -0.61 -13.62 5.34
N PRO A 10 0.18 -13.85 6.41
CA PRO A 10 0.09 -15.06 7.23
C PRO A 10 -1.07 -15.00 8.25
N TRP A 11 -2.01 -14.09 8.04
CA TRP A 11 -3.06 -13.76 9.00
C TRP A 11 -4.26 -14.68 8.80
N ARG A 12 -5.03 -14.88 9.87
CA ARG A 12 -6.26 -15.70 9.85
C ARG A 12 -7.55 -14.88 9.75
N SER A 13 -7.46 -13.59 10.07
CA SER A 13 -8.55 -12.63 10.05
C SER A 13 -7.93 -11.24 9.87
N LEU A 14 -8.65 -10.37 9.18
CA LEU A 14 -8.23 -8.99 9.01
C LEU A 14 -8.28 -8.27 10.36
N ASP A 15 -7.19 -7.56 10.69
CA ASP A 15 -7.05 -6.80 11.93
C ASP A 15 -6.68 -5.37 11.58
N PHE A 16 -7.69 -4.49 11.63
CA PHE A 16 -7.54 -3.07 11.30
C PHE A 16 -6.49 -2.38 12.18
N GLY A 17 -6.50 -2.64 13.49
CA GLY A 17 -5.56 -2.00 14.42
C GLY A 17 -4.12 -2.41 14.16
N ARG A 18 -3.89 -3.68 13.81
CA ARG A 18 -2.58 -4.18 13.40
C ARG A 18 -2.13 -3.58 12.07
N LEU A 19 -3.03 -3.44 11.11
CA LEU A 19 -2.73 -2.80 9.82
C LEU A 19 -2.34 -1.33 10.00
N VAL A 20 -3.12 -0.57 10.77
CA VAL A 20 -2.83 0.84 11.12
C VAL A 20 -1.45 0.97 11.75
N ALA A 21 -1.13 0.16 12.75
CA ALA A 21 0.15 0.23 13.44
C ALA A 21 1.33 -0.11 12.51
N ALA A 22 1.17 -1.11 11.64
CA ALA A 22 2.19 -1.49 10.67
C ALA A 22 2.40 -0.40 9.62
N ALA A 23 1.33 0.14 9.05
CA ALA A 23 1.38 1.20 8.05
C ALA A 23 2.05 2.47 8.60
N GLN A 24 1.67 2.88 9.82
CA GLN A 24 2.29 4.03 10.50
C GLN A 24 3.78 3.82 10.77
N ASN A 25 4.17 2.61 11.20
CA ASN A 25 5.58 2.26 11.39
C ASN A 25 6.36 2.37 10.07
N VAL A 26 5.80 1.85 8.97
CA VAL A 26 6.40 1.96 7.63
C VAL A 26 6.54 3.42 7.22
N ALA A 27 5.46 4.21 7.26
CA ALA A 27 5.49 5.63 6.89
C ALA A 27 6.56 6.41 7.68
N SER A 28 6.72 6.14 8.97
CA SER A 28 7.74 6.78 9.81
C SER A 28 9.19 6.46 9.41
N GLY A 29 9.41 5.40 8.63
CA GLY A 29 10.70 5.02 8.07
C GLY A 29 11.10 5.80 6.82
N PHE A 30 10.15 6.50 6.17
CA PHE A 30 10.40 7.27 4.95
C PHE A 30 10.25 8.78 5.23
N ALA A 31 11.17 9.57 4.68
CA ALA A 31 11.20 11.01 4.97
C ALA A 31 9.99 11.73 4.36
N GLY A 32 9.18 12.36 5.22
CA GLY A 32 8.01 13.15 4.79
C GLY A 32 6.81 12.33 4.33
N VAL A 33 6.88 11.00 4.37
CA VAL A 33 5.76 10.12 4.04
C VAL A 33 4.76 10.09 5.19
N THR A 34 3.47 10.20 4.85
CA THR A 34 2.37 9.99 5.80
C THR A 34 1.46 8.88 5.30
N VAL A 35 0.61 8.35 6.18
CA VAL A 35 -0.37 7.32 5.80
C VAL A 35 -1.71 7.55 6.49
N GLU A 36 -2.77 7.35 5.72
CA GLU A 36 -4.13 7.18 6.19
C GLU A 36 -4.56 5.72 5.94
N VAL A 37 -5.29 5.12 6.87
CA VAL A 37 -5.80 3.76 6.70
C VAL A 37 -7.31 3.81 6.87
N GLU A 38 -8.04 3.39 5.84
CA GLU A 38 -9.49 3.41 5.80
C GLU A 38 -10.06 1.98 5.85
N ASP A 39 -11.22 1.86 6.50
CA ASP A 39 -12.05 0.66 6.45
C ASP A 39 -13.09 0.85 5.36
N GLU A 40 -12.86 0.22 4.21
CA GLU A 40 -13.74 0.27 3.04
C GLU A 40 -14.99 -0.61 3.22
N GLY A 41 -15.04 -1.40 4.30
CA GLY A 41 -16.08 -2.41 4.51
C GLY A 41 -15.85 -3.68 3.67
N GLU A 42 -16.77 -4.64 3.82
CA GLU A 42 -16.76 -5.92 3.08
C GLU A 42 -15.45 -6.71 3.17
N GLY A 43 -14.71 -6.58 4.28
CA GLY A 43 -13.43 -7.27 4.48
C GLY A 43 -12.27 -6.62 3.73
N THR A 44 -12.39 -5.34 3.37
CA THR A 44 -11.36 -4.56 2.69
C THR A 44 -10.91 -3.40 3.56
N HIS A 45 -9.59 -3.22 3.66
CA HIS A 45 -9.00 -2.02 4.26
C HIS A 45 -7.92 -1.47 3.32
N THR A 46 -7.82 -0.16 3.20
CA THR A 46 -6.89 0.48 2.28
C THR A 46 -5.94 1.40 3.03
N CYS A 47 -4.65 1.32 2.71
CA CYS A 47 -3.63 2.23 3.19
C CYS A 47 -3.28 3.22 2.08
N PHE A 48 -3.50 4.51 2.32
CA PHE A 48 -3.17 5.61 1.43
C PHE A 48 -1.90 6.28 1.91
N PHE A 49 -0.76 5.94 1.31
CA PHE A 49 0.52 6.59 1.61
C PHE A 49 0.65 7.86 0.78
N THR A 50 0.83 9.00 1.45
CA THR A 50 1.18 10.26 0.80
C THR A 50 2.70 10.38 0.76
N ILE A 51 3.27 10.42 -0.44
CA ILE A 51 4.71 10.48 -0.69
C ILE A 51 5.06 11.87 -1.24
N PRO A 52 6.03 12.59 -0.63
CA PRO A 52 6.48 13.88 -1.17
C PRO A 52 7.23 13.69 -2.48
N VAL A 53 6.92 14.52 -3.47
CA VAL A 53 7.61 14.54 -4.77
C VAL A 53 8.87 15.40 -4.65
N PRO A 54 10.04 14.96 -5.14
CA PRO A 54 11.22 15.81 -5.21
C PRO A 54 10.92 17.09 -6.00
N ASP A 55 11.40 18.25 -5.52
CA ASP A 55 11.14 19.55 -6.15
C ASP A 55 11.53 19.59 -7.65
N GLU A 56 12.51 18.77 -8.07
CA GLU A 56 12.96 18.68 -9.46
C GLU A 56 12.00 17.93 -10.39
N ASP A 57 11.12 17.09 -9.83
CA ASP A 57 10.15 16.27 -10.56
C ASP A 57 8.73 16.89 -10.53
N ILE A 58 8.54 18.00 -9.81
CA ILE A 58 7.27 18.75 -9.79
C ILE A 58 7.13 19.52 -11.11
N GLU A 59 6.29 18.98 -12.00
CA GLU A 59 5.89 19.62 -13.27
C GLU A 59 4.45 20.17 -13.20
N ASP A 60 4.01 20.91 -14.23
CA ASP A 60 2.66 21.53 -14.24
C ASP A 60 1.51 20.53 -14.01
N ASP A 61 1.72 19.26 -14.40
CA ASP A 61 0.76 18.16 -14.25
C ASP A 61 1.07 17.21 -13.06
N ILE A 62 2.16 17.44 -12.32
CA ILE A 62 2.59 16.62 -11.17
C ILE A 62 2.57 17.48 -9.90
N GLY A 63 1.71 17.12 -8.94
CA GLY A 63 1.61 17.82 -7.66
C GLY A 63 2.82 17.59 -6.75
N PRO A 64 2.93 18.34 -5.64
CA PRO A 64 4.01 18.17 -4.66
C PRO A 64 3.89 16.89 -3.82
N PHE A 65 2.79 16.16 -3.97
CA PHE A 65 2.56 14.88 -3.33
C PHE A 65 1.96 13.90 -4.30
N ALA A 66 2.23 12.63 -4.03
CA ALA A 66 1.60 11.53 -4.68
C ALA A 66 1.00 10.55 -3.68
N THR A 67 0.07 9.73 -4.17
CA THR A 67 -0.61 8.72 -3.36
C THR A 67 -0.24 7.33 -3.87
N CYS A 68 0.26 6.50 -2.97
CA CYS A 68 0.44 5.06 -3.16
C CYS A 68 -0.65 4.33 -2.37
N GLU A 69 -1.45 3.52 -3.05
CA GLU A 69 -2.59 2.82 -2.46
C GLU A 69 -2.30 1.33 -2.29
N LEU A 70 -2.50 0.83 -1.07
CA LEU A 70 -2.27 -0.55 -0.71
C LEU A 70 -3.53 -1.14 -0.07
N SER A 71 -4.22 -2.02 -0.79
CA SER A 71 -5.45 -2.63 -0.33
C SER A 71 -5.17 -3.98 0.34
N VAL A 72 -5.87 -4.25 1.44
CA VAL A 72 -5.85 -5.54 2.13
C VAL A 72 -7.24 -6.16 2.07
N TYR A 73 -7.34 -7.33 1.44
CA TYR A 73 -8.58 -8.07 1.24
C TYR A 73 -8.61 -9.32 2.12
N ASP A 74 -9.69 -9.52 2.86
CA ASP A 74 -10.06 -10.81 3.44
C ASP A 74 -10.92 -11.60 2.45
N LEU A 75 -10.29 -12.51 1.72
CA LEU A 75 -10.99 -13.37 0.77
C LEU A 75 -11.70 -14.52 1.49
N ASP A 76 -12.87 -14.89 0.97
CA ASP A 76 -13.63 -16.05 1.41
C ASP A 76 -12.73 -17.29 1.59
N GLY A 77 -12.70 -17.82 2.81
CA GLY A 77 -11.80 -18.91 3.20
C GLY A 77 -10.60 -18.49 4.06
N GLY A 78 -10.56 -17.23 4.52
CA GLY A 78 -9.55 -16.74 5.47
C GLY A 78 -8.18 -16.52 4.83
N THR A 79 -8.17 -16.19 3.54
CA THR A 79 -6.94 -15.83 2.82
C THR A 79 -6.87 -14.33 2.72
N ILE A 80 -5.84 -13.74 3.36
CA ILE A 80 -5.67 -12.30 3.36
C ILE A 80 -4.60 -11.91 2.35
N LEU A 81 -4.96 -11.02 1.44
CA LEU A 81 -4.06 -10.51 0.40
C LEU A 81 -3.83 -9.02 0.63
N LEU A 82 -2.57 -8.59 0.47
CA LEU A 82 -2.17 -7.21 0.31
C LEU A 82 -1.89 -6.98 -1.18
N THR A 83 -2.39 -5.89 -1.75
CA THR A 83 -2.18 -5.53 -3.15
C THR A 83 -1.75 -4.08 -3.28
N LEU A 84 -0.77 -3.83 -4.14
CA LEU A 84 -0.40 -2.49 -4.58
C LEU A 84 -1.33 -2.10 -5.73
N GLU A 85 -2.17 -1.08 -5.52
CA GLU A 85 -3.09 -0.55 -6.52
C GLU A 85 -2.39 0.56 -7.32
N SER A 86 -1.85 0.19 -8.48
CA SER A 86 -1.06 1.06 -9.35
C SER A 86 -1.87 2.07 -10.16
N ASP A 87 -3.18 1.85 -10.32
CA ASP A 87 -4.05 2.70 -11.14
C ASP A 87 -4.66 3.89 -10.37
N ALA A 88 -4.48 3.94 -9.05
CA ALA A 88 -5.31 4.81 -8.22
C ALA A 88 -5.02 6.32 -8.35
N GLY A 89 -3.94 6.71 -9.03
CA GLY A 89 -3.63 8.12 -9.14
C GLY A 89 -2.72 8.58 -10.27
N HIS A 90 -2.79 8.04 -11.50
CA HIS A 90 -1.98 8.59 -12.63
C HIS A 90 -0.48 8.79 -12.30
N ASN A 91 0.04 7.96 -11.40
CA ASN A 91 1.30 8.16 -10.69
C ASN A 91 2.37 7.19 -11.22
N SER A 92 2.35 6.86 -12.52
CA SER A 92 3.27 5.88 -13.13
C SER A 92 4.75 6.26 -13.06
N TRP A 93 5.06 7.44 -12.54
CA TRP A 93 6.42 7.91 -12.26
C TRP A 93 6.89 7.55 -10.83
N LEU A 94 6.00 7.09 -9.92
CA LEU A 94 6.33 6.65 -8.56
C LEU A 94 6.61 5.15 -8.42
N ASP A 95 6.63 4.39 -9.52
CA ASP A 95 6.70 2.93 -9.46
C ASP A 95 7.79 2.43 -8.49
N GLU A 96 8.96 3.06 -8.45
CA GLU A 96 10.05 2.66 -7.54
C GLU A 96 9.77 3.00 -6.05
N ASP A 97 9.20 4.16 -5.74
CA ASP A 97 8.90 4.55 -4.35
C ASP A 97 7.66 3.82 -3.82
N ALA A 98 6.64 3.65 -4.68
CA ALA A 98 5.47 2.86 -4.38
C ALA A 98 5.84 1.38 -4.14
N ASP A 99 6.72 0.81 -4.97
CA ASP A 99 7.24 -0.54 -4.79
C ASP A 99 7.98 -0.68 -3.44
N GLN A 100 8.82 0.29 -3.08
CA GLN A 100 9.54 0.27 -1.80
C GLN A 100 8.60 0.34 -0.60
N VAL A 101 7.59 1.21 -0.62
CA VAL A 101 6.60 1.32 0.45
C VAL A 101 5.76 0.04 0.54
N ALA A 102 5.34 -0.51 -0.59
CA ALA A 102 4.58 -1.75 -0.68
C ALA A 102 5.37 -2.95 -0.15
N GLU A 103 6.63 -3.10 -0.55
CA GLU A 103 7.53 -4.15 -0.05
C GLU A 103 7.79 -4.01 1.45
N ALA A 104 8.03 -2.79 1.94
CA ALA A 104 8.22 -2.53 3.37
C ALA A 104 6.99 -2.91 4.19
N LEU A 105 5.79 -2.55 3.72
CA LEU A 105 4.54 -2.94 4.36
C LEU A 105 4.35 -4.46 4.32
N ALA A 106 4.55 -5.09 3.17
CA ALA A 106 4.48 -6.53 3.05
C ALA A 106 5.43 -7.24 4.03
N GLU A 107 6.69 -6.79 4.14
CA GLU A 107 7.69 -7.37 5.05
C GLU A 107 7.23 -7.26 6.51
N VAL A 108 6.81 -6.06 6.95
CA VAL A 108 6.33 -5.83 8.33
C VAL A 108 5.11 -6.69 8.66
N LEU A 109 4.21 -6.89 7.70
CA LEU A 109 3.02 -7.73 7.87
C LEU A 109 3.34 -9.23 7.77
N GLY A 110 4.54 -9.60 7.32
CA GLY A 110 5.00 -10.98 7.08
C GLY A 110 4.49 -11.58 5.78
N GLY A 111 4.10 -10.73 4.82
CA GLY A 111 3.57 -11.08 3.52
C GLY A 111 4.57 -11.85 2.65
N ARG A 112 4.05 -12.74 1.81
CA ARG A 112 4.83 -13.46 0.80
C ARG A 112 4.31 -13.11 -0.57
N SER A 113 5.20 -12.67 -1.46
CA SER A 113 4.83 -12.34 -2.83
C SER A 113 4.13 -13.54 -3.49
N VAL A 114 3.08 -13.23 -4.23
CA VAL A 114 2.30 -14.20 -5.01
C VAL A 114 2.45 -13.81 -6.46
N GLU A 115 2.98 -14.74 -7.27
CA GLU A 115 2.89 -14.61 -8.72
C GLU A 115 1.47 -14.95 -9.14
N LEU A 116 0.71 -13.93 -9.55
CA LEU A 116 -0.58 -14.12 -10.21
C LEU A 116 -0.30 -14.44 -11.68
N GLY A 117 -0.17 -15.74 -11.97
CA GLY A 117 0.08 -16.26 -13.32
C GLY A 117 -1.13 -16.18 -14.26
#